data_AF-A0A1P8K1J8-F1
#
_entry.id   AF-A0A1P8K1J8-F1
#
_cell.length_a   1.000
_cell.length_b   1.000
_cell.length_c   1.000
_cell.angle_alpha   90.00
_cell.angle_beta   90.00
_cell.angle_gamma   90.00
#
_symmetry.space_group_name_H-M   'P 1'
#
loop_
_entity.id
_entity.type
_entity.pdbx_description
1 polymer ?
#
loop_
_entity_poly.entity_id
_entity_poly.type
_entity_poly.pdbx_seq_one_letter_code
_entity_poly.pdbx_strand_id
1 'polypeptide(L)'
;MAHRQIRPVRRWPSTRWLASGLAAVLVGCGGGGGGNADTTPGGTGGTGGTGASGAAGTTLTVDASPLRATLAADTARSVTQTVSPTGGTVTATGADGTVFTLTVPADAMVQAIDITMTPLSSVSVPGLATGAGYGVQLGPEGASFLDFVTLTITPPAGASAPIERQIPIGWSGADNTVSLAALDPAAREVKLKLMHFSGYALLLATTGTNATLEPVRHRFGGDAEARLQSLAAERLAQERQRQLLGQAPAELLLDDIFKAYDEQVVKPRVAAAGSSCAAGRLAIQTVLGTARQRQLLGYADDGSAQDALGGSLMSVATAACTREEYALCRDEHIITRMLPYYLGLSRQAQLLGLSDGKGVEPTWLQDAEAATAKCLNFELQIDSDLRFSGGTDQYARNVNETVSARLPMPFNLGVSVFASGGLFVSGTVAEVPLVSSNYTVYYPNTCASVSGVQGVNAGILGNLGFTAQSGGVAQRALVQDFVFSPAVVPHGFGSGYSRTLRTPRSSGGCENDPSTSPQYDNWVINGYPTWLESLADPNFGLAIRNWTIVGGDVMATKEFTTSTSENGDSATVTTRLVLFHKPAP
;
A
#
# COMPACT_ATOMS: atom_id res chain seq x y z
N MET A 1 15.18 67.60 -35.81
CA MET A 1 14.02 67.73 -36.72
C MET A 1 13.45 66.35 -36.98
N ALA A 2 12.15 66.17 -36.69
CA ALA A 2 11.22 65.10 -37.08
C ALA A 2 11.60 63.61 -36.90
N HIS A 3 10.90 62.95 -35.97
CA HIS A 3 10.31 61.58 -36.01
C HIS A 3 10.24 61.04 -34.55
N ARG A 4 9.18 60.42 -34.04
CA ARG A 4 7.88 59.96 -34.54
C ARG A 4 7.01 59.75 -33.29
N GLN A 5 5.79 60.28 -33.26
CA GLN A 5 4.80 60.02 -32.19
C GLN A 5 4.29 58.58 -32.27
N ILE A 6 4.31 57.85 -31.15
CA ILE A 6 3.58 56.58 -30.98
C ILE A 6 2.30 56.89 -30.19
N ARG A 7 1.14 56.64 -30.81
CA ARG A 7 -0.19 56.75 -30.19
C ARG A 7 -0.42 55.59 -29.20
N PRO A 8 -1.12 55.82 -28.07
CA PRO A 8 -1.54 54.73 -27.19
C PRO A 8 -2.76 54.00 -27.76
N VAL A 9 -2.71 52.67 -27.77
CA VAL A 9 -3.80 51.78 -28.16
C VAL A 9 -4.86 51.77 -27.06
N ARG A 10 -6.10 52.14 -27.43
CA ARG A 10 -7.32 52.01 -26.63
C ARG A 10 -7.49 50.54 -26.19
N ARG A 11 -7.43 50.29 -24.87
CA ARG A 11 -7.93 49.05 -24.27
C ARG A 11 -9.45 49.02 -24.38
N TRP A 12 -9.99 48.06 -25.11
CA TRP A 12 -11.38 47.61 -24.97
C TRP A 12 -11.45 46.61 -23.81
N PRO A 13 -12.44 46.68 -22.91
CA PRO A 13 -12.65 45.65 -21.92
C PRO A 13 -13.31 44.45 -22.61
N SER A 14 -12.58 43.33 -22.66
CA SER A 14 -13.15 42.03 -23.01
C SER A 14 -13.96 41.52 -21.83
N THR A 15 -15.27 41.75 -21.88
CA THR A 15 -16.26 41.08 -21.03
C THR A 15 -16.29 39.60 -21.42
N ARG A 16 -15.45 38.79 -20.78
CA ARG A 16 -15.53 37.32 -20.89
C ARG A 16 -16.64 36.83 -19.97
N TRP A 17 -17.82 36.62 -20.56
CA TRP A 17 -18.81 35.70 -20.05
C TRP A 17 -18.21 34.28 -20.08
N LEU A 18 -17.87 33.74 -18.91
CA LEU A 18 -17.61 32.32 -18.70
C LEU A 18 -18.82 31.72 -18.00
N ALA A 19 -19.80 31.33 -18.80
CA ALA A 19 -20.83 30.38 -18.40
C ALA A 19 -20.31 28.98 -18.74
N SER A 20 -19.59 28.37 -17.81
CA SER A 20 -19.25 26.93 -17.84
C SER A 20 -19.28 26.40 -16.40
N GLY A 21 -20.04 25.31 -16.20
CA GLY A 21 -20.55 24.85 -14.92
C GLY A 21 -19.52 24.57 -13.84
N LEU A 22 -19.69 25.24 -12.70
CA LEU A 22 -19.19 24.78 -11.40
C LEU A 22 -20.28 23.88 -10.78
N ALA A 23 -20.15 22.57 -10.92
CA ALA A 23 -20.88 21.62 -10.07
C ALA A 23 -20.03 21.38 -8.81
N ALA A 24 -20.33 22.13 -7.75
CA ALA A 24 -19.62 22.06 -6.47
C ALA A 24 -20.17 20.93 -5.60
N VAL A 25 -19.54 19.75 -5.60
CA VAL A 25 -19.86 18.70 -4.62
C VAL A 25 -18.68 18.55 -3.66
N LEU A 26 -18.92 18.83 -2.38
CA LEU A 26 -18.04 18.41 -1.29
C LEU A 26 -18.02 16.88 -1.30
N VAL A 27 -16.90 16.27 -1.66
CA VAL A 27 -16.70 14.81 -1.58
C VAL A 27 -15.45 14.56 -0.77
N GLY A 28 -15.55 14.08 0.46
CA GLY A 28 -14.43 13.44 1.12
C GLY A 28 -14.41 11.97 0.72
N CYS A 29 -13.22 11.49 0.38
CA CYS A 29 -12.96 10.06 0.28
C CYS A 29 -12.85 9.51 1.70
N GLY A 30 -13.97 9.09 2.28
CA GLY A 30 -14.03 8.40 3.57
C GLY A 30 -14.84 7.12 3.47
N GLY A 31 -14.20 6.02 3.02
CA GLY A 31 -14.82 4.70 3.08
C GLY A 31 -14.99 4.29 4.54
N GLY A 32 -16.25 4.22 5.01
CA GLY A 32 -16.60 3.80 6.36
C GLY A 32 -16.29 2.32 6.58
N GLY A 33 -15.12 2.01 7.15
CA GLY A 33 -14.83 0.72 7.74
C GLY A 33 -15.48 0.62 9.12
N GLY A 34 -16.44 -0.29 9.27
CA GLY A 34 -17.11 -0.55 10.55
C GLY A 34 -16.15 -1.14 11.58
N GLY A 35 -15.81 -0.35 12.60
CA GLY A 35 -15.16 -0.81 13.82
C GLY A 35 -16.02 -0.40 15.01
N ASN A 36 -16.75 -1.36 15.58
CA ASN A 36 -17.48 -1.18 16.84
C ASN A 36 -16.47 -0.91 17.97
N ALA A 37 -16.51 0.28 18.55
CA ALA A 37 -15.99 0.55 19.88
C ALA A 37 -17.17 0.96 20.77
N ASP A 38 -17.65 -0.02 21.54
CA ASP A 38 -18.63 0.13 22.59
C ASP A 38 -18.01 0.92 23.75
N THR A 39 -18.51 2.12 24.01
CA THR A 39 -18.29 2.82 25.28
C THR A 39 -19.57 3.55 25.70
N THR A 40 -20.39 2.87 26.50
CA THR A 40 -21.34 3.53 27.42
C THR A 40 -20.63 4.48 28.37
N PRO A 41 -21.26 5.62 28.69
CA PRO A 41 -21.43 5.96 30.10
C PRO A 41 -22.88 6.36 30.42
N GLY A 42 -23.45 5.71 31.44
CA GLY A 42 -24.65 6.18 32.12
C GLY A 42 -24.34 7.33 33.09
N GLY A 43 -25.29 8.23 33.29
CA GLY A 43 -25.19 9.24 34.36
C GLY A 43 -26.07 10.49 34.21
N THR A 44 -27.36 10.36 34.54
CA THR A 44 -28.21 11.31 35.31
C THR A 44 -28.24 12.81 34.98
N GLY A 45 -29.38 13.26 34.42
CA GLY A 45 -30.35 14.17 35.05
C GLY A 45 -29.93 15.56 35.57
N GLY A 46 -30.44 16.62 34.93
CA GLY A 46 -30.48 17.98 35.47
C GLY A 46 -31.26 18.96 34.60
N THR A 47 -32.52 19.22 34.95
CA THR A 47 -33.41 20.24 34.37
C THR A 47 -33.19 21.63 34.99
N GLY A 48 -33.18 22.69 34.16
CA GLY A 48 -33.37 24.08 34.59
C GLY A 48 -33.03 25.13 33.51
N GLY A 49 -34.04 25.89 33.04
CA GLY A 49 -33.90 27.04 32.10
C GLY A 49 -33.13 28.23 32.72
N THR A 50 -32.84 29.35 32.05
CA THR A 50 -33.55 30.11 31.00
C THR A 50 -32.61 31.16 30.38
N GLY A 51 -32.71 31.40 29.07
CA GLY A 51 -32.64 32.73 28.43
C GLY A 51 -31.30 33.49 28.36
N ALA A 52 -30.64 33.46 27.20
CA ALA A 52 -29.91 34.62 26.66
C ALA A 52 -29.78 34.51 25.14
N SER A 53 -30.26 35.54 24.44
CA SER A 53 -30.16 35.74 23.00
C SER A 53 -28.71 36.06 22.60
N GLY A 54 -28.15 35.29 21.68
CA GLY A 54 -26.88 35.55 21.03
C GLY A 54 -26.69 34.52 19.92
N ALA A 55 -26.47 34.97 18.68
CA ALA A 55 -26.41 34.17 17.47
C ALA A 55 -25.52 32.92 17.64
N ALA A 56 -26.17 31.77 17.80
CA ALA A 56 -25.51 30.47 17.94
C ALA A 56 -25.15 29.96 16.55
N GLY A 57 -23.86 29.73 16.33
CA GLY A 57 -23.43 28.77 15.31
C GLY A 57 -24.05 27.42 15.67
N THR A 58 -25.09 27.03 14.94
CA THR A 58 -25.76 25.75 15.14
C THR A 58 -24.76 24.64 14.90
N THR A 59 -24.32 24.02 16.00
CA THR A 59 -23.69 22.71 15.98
C THR A 59 -24.72 21.74 15.40
N LEU A 60 -24.65 21.51 14.09
CA LEU A 60 -25.48 20.50 13.45
C LEU A 60 -25.10 19.14 14.05
N THR A 61 -25.96 18.55 14.88
CA THR A 61 -25.71 17.28 15.57
C THR A 61 -25.95 16.10 14.63
N VAL A 62 -25.21 14.99 14.81
CA VAL A 62 -25.50 13.72 14.13
C VAL A 62 -26.73 13.10 14.79
N ASP A 63 -27.76 12.78 14.01
CA ASP A 63 -28.93 12.08 14.51
C ASP A 63 -28.60 10.59 14.70
N ALA A 64 -28.93 10.04 15.87
CA ALA A 64 -28.75 8.63 16.18
C ALA A 64 -29.65 7.68 15.35
N SER A 65 -30.62 8.21 14.59
CA SER A 65 -31.58 7.46 13.78
C SER A 65 -31.58 7.89 12.31
N PRO A 66 -30.51 7.61 11.55
CA PRO A 66 -30.41 8.02 10.15
C PRO A 66 -31.48 7.34 9.27
N LEU A 67 -31.81 7.98 8.14
CA LEU A 67 -32.70 7.39 7.14
C LEU A 67 -32.02 6.19 6.46
N ARG A 68 -32.80 5.13 6.21
CA ARG A 68 -32.33 3.89 5.58
C ARG A 68 -33.23 3.52 4.42
N ALA A 69 -32.64 3.09 3.31
CA ALA A 69 -33.41 2.63 2.16
C ALA A 69 -33.72 1.13 2.27
N THR A 70 -34.95 0.77 1.92
CA THR A 70 -35.37 -0.61 1.67
C THR A 70 -35.37 -0.84 0.16
N LEU A 71 -34.57 -1.79 -0.29
CA LEU A 71 -34.22 -2.01 -1.69
C LEU A 71 -34.65 -3.40 -2.14
N ALA A 72 -35.16 -3.53 -3.36
CA ALA A 72 -35.32 -4.81 -4.03
C ALA A 72 -34.69 -4.74 -5.42
N ALA A 73 -33.57 -5.44 -5.61
CA ALA A 73 -32.83 -5.45 -6.87
C ALA A 73 -33.56 -6.26 -7.96
N ASP A 74 -33.51 -5.78 -9.20
CA ASP A 74 -33.95 -6.52 -10.39
C ASP A 74 -32.72 -7.12 -11.09
N THR A 75 -32.20 -8.21 -10.54
CA THR A 75 -30.97 -8.86 -11.04
C THR A 75 -31.14 -9.41 -12.46
N ALA A 76 -32.36 -9.70 -12.88
CA ALA A 76 -32.66 -10.17 -14.24
C ALA A 76 -32.41 -9.10 -15.32
N ARG A 77 -32.31 -7.83 -14.93
CA ARG A 77 -32.02 -6.69 -15.82
C ARG A 77 -30.67 -6.03 -15.52
N SER A 78 -29.79 -6.73 -14.80
CA SER A 78 -28.44 -6.27 -14.55
C SER A 78 -27.61 -6.26 -15.83
N VAL A 79 -26.80 -5.22 -16.02
CA VAL A 79 -25.87 -5.08 -17.14
C VAL A 79 -24.46 -4.90 -16.60
N THR A 80 -23.52 -5.70 -17.08
CA THR A 80 -22.09 -5.56 -16.76
C THR A 80 -21.32 -5.19 -18.02
N GLN A 81 -20.48 -4.17 -17.92
CA GLN A 81 -19.64 -3.71 -19.01
C GLN A 81 -18.27 -3.26 -18.50
N THR A 82 -17.21 -3.72 -19.17
CA THR A 82 -15.85 -3.25 -18.92
C THR A 82 -15.68 -1.84 -19.50
N VAL A 83 -15.28 -0.89 -18.65
CA VAL A 83 -14.96 0.49 -19.04
C VAL A 83 -13.46 0.72 -18.87
N SER A 84 -12.79 1.22 -19.91
CA SER A 84 -11.36 1.54 -19.91
C SER A 84 -11.08 2.96 -19.39
N PRO A 85 -9.81 3.31 -19.08
CA PRO A 85 -9.41 4.67 -18.72
C PRO A 85 -9.78 5.76 -19.74
N THR A 86 -10.02 5.38 -21.00
CA THR A 86 -10.49 6.30 -22.06
C THR A 86 -11.95 6.74 -21.89
N GLY A 87 -12.66 6.22 -20.87
CA GLY A 87 -14.07 6.48 -20.62
C GLY A 87 -14.98 5.51 -21.36
N GLY A 88 -16.29 5.68 -21.15
CA GLY A 88 -17.32 4.81 -21.70
C GLY A 88 -18.72 5.14 -21.22
N THR A 89 -19.69 4.33 -21.61
CA THR A 89 -21.08 4.47 -21.17
C THR A 89 -21.66 3.09 -20.90
N VAL A 90 -22.40 2.98 -19.79
CA VAL A 90 -23.14 1.76 -19.40
C VAL A 90 -24.61 2.14 -19.25
N THR A 91 -25.50 1.34 -19.85
CA THR A 91 -26.94 1.59 -19.82
C THR A 91 -27.70 0.34 -19.36
N ALA A 92 -28.65 0.53 -18.44
CA ALA A 92 -29.58 -0.51 -18.01
C ALA A 92 -31.02 0.03 -18.03
N THR A 93 -32.00 -0.85 -18.26
CA THR A 93 -33.42 -0.48 -18.28
C THR A 93 -34.17 -1.29 -17.23
N GLY A 94 -34.90 -0.61 -16.35
CA GLY A 94 -35.73 -1.24 -15.32
C GLY A 94 -36.99 -1.89 -15.89
N ALA A 95 -37.63 -2.77 -15.09
CA ALA A 95 -38.90 -3.39 -15.46
C ALA A 95 -40.04 -2.40 -15.69
N ASP A 96 -39.95 -1.25 -15.02
CA ASP A 96 -40.87 -0.12 -15.10
C ASP A 96 -40.66 0.75 -16.37
N GLY A 97 -39.61 0.48 -17.14
CA GLY A 97 -39.22 1.26 -18.33
C GLY A 97 -38.28 2.43 -18.04
N THR A 98 -37.83 2.62 -16.79
CA THR A 98 -36.81 3.62 -16.46
C THR A 98 -35.49 3.25 -17.13
N VAL A 99 -34.83 4.23 -17.76
CA VAL A 99 -33.49 4.05 -18.33
C VAL A 99 -32.45 4.72 -17.45
N PHE A 100 -31.44 3.96 -17.04
CA PHE A 100 -30.27 4.42 -16.30
C PHE A 100 -29.06 4.42 -17.22
N THR A 101 -28.38 5.56 -17.34
CA THR A 101 -27.19 5.69 -18.18
C THR A 101 -26.06 6.30 -17.37
N LEU A 102 -24.98 5.56 -17.15
CA LEU A 102 -23.76 6.04 -16.52
C LEU A 102 -22.74 6.40 -17.60
N THR A 103 -22.38 7.68 -17.68
CA THR A 103 -21.31 8.18 -18.54
C THR A 103 -20.05 8.39 -17.70
N VAL A 104 -18.98 7.68 -18.07
CA VAL A 104 -17.65 7.77 -17.46
C VAL A 104 -16.75 8.56 -18.42
N PRO A 105 -16.26 9.76 -18.04
CA PRO A 105 -15.35 10.52 -18.89
C PRO A 105 -13.97 9.84 -18.96
N ALA A 106 -13.16 10.27 -19.92
CA ALA A 106 -11.75 9.87 -19.96
C ALA A 106 -11.03 10.29 -18.67
N ASP A 107 -10.05 9.50 -18.26
CA ASP A 107 -9.20 9.71 -17.08
C ASP A 107 -9.92 9.69 -15.72
N ALA A 108 -11.23 9.39 -15.69
CA ALA A 108 -11.95 9.17 -14.43
C ALA A 108 -11.48 7.91 -13.68
N MET A 109 -10.70 7.04 -14.32
CA MET A 109 -10.25 5.74 -13.80
C MET A 109 -8.82 5.44 -14.26
N VAL A 110 -7.99 4.87 -13.37
CA VAL A 110 -6.58 4.54 -13.69
C VAL A 110 -6.39 3.23 -14.44
N GLN A 111 -7.38 2.34 -14.39
CA GLN A 111 -7.35 1.03 -15.02
C GLN A 111 -8.77 0.65 -15.48
N ALA A 112 -8.86 -0.35 -16.36
CA ALA A 112 -10.16 -0.86 -16.80
C ALA A 112 -10.88 -1.56 -15.65
N ILE A 113 -12.20 -1.36 -15.52
CA ILE A 113 -13.04 -1.95 -14.48
C ILE A 113 -14.36 -2.45 -15.07
N ASP A 114 -14.82 -3.59 -14.59
CA ASP A 114 -16.16 -4.12 -14.88
C ASP A 114 -17.21 -3.38 -14.04
N ILE A 115 -18.00 -2.54 -14.70
CA ILE A 115 -19.08 -1.80 -14.07
C ILE A 115 -20.36 -2.61 -14.20
N THR A 116 -20.98 -2.93 -13.07
CA THR A 116 -22.29 -3.61 -13.03
C THR A 116 -23.37 -2.62 -12.62
N MET A 117 -24.41 -2.51 -13.43
CA MET A 117 -25.56 -1.64 -13.19
C MET A 117 -26.82 -2.49 -13.03
N THR A 118 -27.39 -2.48 -11.83
CA THR A 118 -28.56 -3.31 -11.48
C THR A 118 -29.74 -2.40 -11.14
N PRO A 119 -30.74 -2.25 -12.03
CA PRO A 119 -31.98 -1.53 -11.71
C PRO A 119 -32.67 -2.12 -10.46
N LEU A 120 -33.42 -1.28 -9.75
CA LEU A 120 -34.23 -1.72 -8.62
C LEU A 120 -35.69 -1.93 -9.06
N SER A 121 -36.27 -3.04 -8.62
CA SER A 121 -37.72 -3.32 -8.74
C SER A 121 -38.55 -2.52 -7.74
N SER A 122 -37.95 -2.13 -6.60
CA SER A 122 -38.53 -1.17 -5.68
C SER A 122 -37.45 -0.48 -4.85
N VAL A 123 -37.69 0.79 -4.53
CA VAL A 123 -36.92 1.59 -3.56
C VAL A 123 -37.89 2.33 -2.67
N SER A 124 -37.71 2.25 -1.36
CA SER A 124 -38.50 3.03 -0.40
C SER A 124 -37.63 3.49 0.76
N VAL A 125 -37.96 4.64 1.34
CA VAL A 125 -37.25 5.21 2.49
C VAL A 125 -38.26 5.49 3.60
N PRO A 126 -38.42 4.57 4.57
CA PRO A 126 -39.33 4.77 5.68
C PRO A 126 -39.09 6.10 6.39
N GLY A 127 -40.16 6.88 6.57
CA GLY A 127 -40.11 8.23 7.13
C GLY A 127 -40.04 9.35 6.08
N LEU A 128 -39.87 9.04 4.79
CA LEU A 128 -39.91 10.01 3.70
C LEU A 128 -41.19 9.82 2.86
N ALA A 129 -42.08 10.82 2.89
CA ALA A 129 -43.35 10.78 2.17
C ALA A 129 -43.17 10.91 0.64
N THR A 130 -42.93 9.78 -0.02
CA THR A 130 -42.62 9.68 -1.45
C THR A 130 -43.56 8.74 -2.17
N GLY A 131 -43.79 9.01 -3.46
CA GLY A 131 -44.56 8.18 -4.37
C GLY A 131 -43.65 7.21 -5.13
N ALA A 132 -43.59 7.37 -6.46
CA ALA A 132 -42.70 6.55 -7.30
C ALA A 132 -41.22 6.82 -7.01
N GLY A 133 -40.41 5.77 -7.14
CA GLY A 133 -38.96 5.82 -6.95
C GLY A 133 -38.25 5.03 -8.05
N TYR A 134 -37.23 5.64 -8.64
CA TYR A 134 -36.46 5.09 -9.76
C TYR A 134 -35.02 4.89 -9.34
N GLY A 135 -34.64 3.66 -9.00
CA GLY A 135 -33.36 3.36 -8.37
C GLY A 135 -32.48 2.38 -9.14
N VAL A 136 -31.18 2.50 -8.94
CA VAL A 136 -30.16 1.63 -9.51
C VAL A 136 -29.04 1.39 -8.50
N GLN A 137 -28.54 0.17 -8.44
CA GLN A 137 -27.35 -0.22 -7.69
C GLN A 137 -26.16 -0.31 -8.66
N LEU A 138 -25.07 0.40 -8.36
CA LEU A 138 -23.83 0.34 -9.13
C LEU A 138 -22.77 -0.50 -8.39
N GLY A 139 -22.09 -1.37 -9.12
CA GLY A 139 -20.94 -2.14 -8.65
C GLY A 139 -19.69 -1.87 -9.50
N PRO A 140 -18.48 -2.05 -8.93
CA PRO A 140 -18.19 -2.58 -7.60
C PRO A 140 -18.37 -1.53 -6.48
N GLU A 141 -19.11 -1.86 -5.41
CA GLU A 141 -19.42 -0.96 -4.28
C GLU A 141 -18.16 -0.31 -3.71
N GLY A 142 -18.21 1.00 -3.45
CA GLY A 142 -17.17 1.73 -2.73
C GLY A 142 -15.92 2.09 -3.55
N ALA A 143 -15.77 1.60 -4.78
CA ALA A 143 -14.71 2.08 -5.65
C ALA A 143 -14.93 3.57 -6.01
N SER A 144 -13.86 4.36 -6.07
CA SER A 144 -13.90 5.80 -6.32
C SER A 144 -13.42 6.17 -7.72
N PHE A 145 -13.89 7.32 -8.21
CA PHE A 145 -13.46 7.93 -9.46
C PHE A 145 -12.51 9.09 -9.21
N LEU A 146 -11.62 9.35 -10.17
CA LEU A 146 -10.72 10.51 -10.16
C LEU A 146 -11.39 11.79 -10.66
N ASP A 147 -12.47 11.65 -11.42
CA ASP A 147 -13.30 12.74 -11.93
C ASP A 147 -14.78 12.35 -11.84
N PHE A 148 -15.68 13.35 -11.90
CA PHE A 148 -17.11 13.13 -11.78
C PHE A 148 -17.66 12.31 -12.94
N VAL A 149 -18.26 11.16 -12.62
CA VAL A 149 -19.10 10.41 -13.56
C VAL A 149 -20.53 10.93 -13.50
N THR A 150 -21.27 10.76 -14.58
CA THR A 150 -22.64 11.26 -14.68
C THR A 150 -23.62 10.11 -14.80
N LEU A 151 -24.51 9.96 -13.81
CA LEU A 151 -25.66 9.06 -13.89
C LEU A 151 -26.89 9.84 -14.34
N THR A 152 -27.38 9.51 -15.52
CA THR A 152 -28.64 10.03 -16.05
C THR A 152 -29.76 9.05 -15.73
N ILE A 153 -30.83 9.55 -15.09
CA ILE A 153 -32.04 8.78 -14.81
C ILE A 153 -33.16 9.32 -15.70
N THR A 154 -33.66 8.51 -16.61
CA THR A 154 -34.78 8.85 -17.48
C THR A 154 -36.01 8.07 -17.03
N PRO A 155 -37.00 8.73 -16.39
CA PRO A 155 -38.26 8.10 -16.02
C PRO A 155 -38.98 7.48 -17.24
N PRO A 156 -39.86 6.49 -17.02
CA PRO A 156 -40.55 5.83 -18.12
C PRO A 156 -41.48 6.78 -18.87
N ALA A 157 -41.72 6.49 -20.15
CA ALA A 157 -42.57 7.31 -21.00
C ALA A 157 -43.96 7.53 -20.37
N GLY A 158 -44.40 8.79 -20.29
CA GLY A 158 -45.68 9.16 -19.68
C GLY A 158 -45.64 9.35 -18.16
N ALA A 159 -44.54 9.03 -17.48
CA ALA A 159 -44.38 9.36 -16.07
C ALA A 159 -44.19 10.88 -15.87
N SER A 160 -44.96 11.46 -14.94
CA SER A 160 -44.76 12.84 -14.50
C SER A 160 -43.70 12.87 -13.40
N ALA A 161 -42.53 13.43 -13.70
CA ALA A 161 -41.44 13.64 -12.75
C ALA A 161 -41.10 15.15 -12.67
N PRO A 162 -42.04 15.99 -12.20
CA PRO A 162 -41.86 17.43 -12.20
C PRO A 162 -40.75 17.83 -11.22
N ILE A 163 -39.99 18.86 -11.58
CA ILE A 163 -38.68 19.17 -10.96
C ILE A 163 -38.86 19.55 -9.48
N GLU A 164 -39.96 20.22 -9.14
CA GLU A 164 -40.34 20.59 -7.78
C GLU A 164 -40.73 19.41 -6.87
N ARG A 165 -40.78 18.19 -7.42
CA ARG A 165 -41.01 16.95 -6.68
C ARG A 165 -39.82 15.99 -6.72
N GLN A 166 -38.74 16.33 -7.42
CA GLN A 166 -37.57 15.46 -7.53
C GLN A 166 -36.77 15.48 -6.22
N ILE A 167 -36.50 14.29 -5.67
CA ILE A 167 -35.61 14.08 -4.51
C ILE A 167 -34.53 13.07 -4.93
N PRO A 168 -33.35 13.55 -5.36
CA PRO A 168 -32.23 12.68 -5.66
C PRO A 168 -31.61 12.15 -4.37
N ILE A 169 -31.47 10.83 -4.26
CA ILE A 169 -30.86 10.17 -3.11
C ILE A 169 -29.72 9.24 -3.53
N GLY A 170 -28.76 9.07 -2.64
CA GLY A 170 -27.77 7.99 -2.68
C GLY A 170 -27.82 7.18 -1.38
N TRP A 171 -27.32 5.96 -1.44
CA TRP A 171 -27.04 5.15 -0.26
C TRP A 171 -25.77 4.35 -0.47
N SER A 172 -25.09 4.02 0.63
CA SER A 172 -23.87 3.22 0.63
C SER A 172 -23.75 2.39 1.91
N GLY A 173 -22.90 1.37 1.84
CA GLY A 173 -22.60 0.48 2.97
C GLY A 173 -23.69 -0.56 3.23
N ALA A 174 -23.40 -1.50 4.14
CA ALA A 174 -24.28 -2.65 4.44
C ALA A 174 -25.68 -2.26 4.95
N ASP A 175 -25.79 -1.02 5.42
CA ASP A 175 -26.85 -0.47 6.22
C ASP A 175 -27.83 0.41 5.42
N ASN A 176 -27.52 0.62 4.12
CA ASN A 176 -28.27 1.45 3.16
C ASN A 176 -28.63 2.83 3.69
N THR A 177 -27.71 3.48 4.40
CA THR A 177 -27.92 4.81 4.96
C THR A 177 -28.07 5.83 3.84
N VAL A 178 -29.11 6.66 3.91
CA VAL A 178 -29.51 7.57 2.83
C VAL A 178 -28.90 8.95 3.01
N SER A 179 -28.35 9.49 1.93
CA SER A 179 -27.94 10.89 1.77
C SER A 179 -28.59 11.50 0.52
N LEU A 180 -28.62 12.83 0.43
CA LEU A 180 -29.05 13.50 -0.80
C LEU A 180 -27.93 13.46 -1.84
N ALA A 181 -28.27 13.11 -3.08
CA ALA A 181 -27.32 13.05 -4.18
C ALA A 181 -27.27 14.38 -4.95
N ALA A 182 -26.07 14.77 -5.37
CA ALA A 182 -25.87 16.03 -6.09
C ALA A 182 -26.36 15.95 -7.54
N LEU A 183 -27.24 16.88 -7.92
CA LEU A 183 -27.68 17.10 -9.30
C LEU A 183 -26.74 18.06 -10.01
N ASP A 184 -26.62 17.89 -11.33
CA ASP A 184 -26.07 18.92 -12.21
C ASP A 184 -27.04 20.12 -12.27
N PRO A 185 -26.65 21.29 -11.74
CA PRO A 185 -27.54 22.45 -11.67
C PRO A 185 -27.86 23.04 -13.04
N ALA A 186 -27.04 22.78 -14.06
CA ALA A 186 -27.25 23.28 -15.42
C ALA A 186 -28.14 22.34 -16.26
N ALA A 187 -28.36 21.10 -15.82
CA ALA A 187 -29.11 20.11 -16.58
C ALA A 187 -30.62 20.15 -16.31
N ARG A 188 -31.43 20.15 -17.37
CA ARG A 188 -32.89 19.92 -17.28
C ARG A 188 -33.25 18.47 -16.97
N GLU A 189 -32.44 17.54 -17.45
CA GLU A 189 -32.55 16.11 -17.18
C GLU A 189 -32.04 15.77 -15.77
N VAL A 190 -32.48 14.64 -15.21
CA VAL A 190 -32.00 14.16 -13.91
C VAL A 190 -30.60 13.57 -14.10
N LYS A 191 -29.60 14.42 -13.92
CA LYS A 191 -28.17 14.07 -14.01
C LYS A 191 -27.53 14.19 -12.64
N LEU A 192 -27.16 13.05 -12.08
CA LEU A 192 -26.43 12.96 -10.82
C LEU A 192 -24.93 12.95 -11.09
N LYS A 193 -24.16 13.72 -10.31
CA LYS A 193 -22.70 13.73 -10.37
C LYS A 193 -22.15 12.84 -9.26
N LEU A 194 -21.41 11.80 -9.63
CA LEU A 194 -20.95 10.76 -8.70
C LEU A 194 -19.43 10.70 -8.65
N MET A 195 -18.88 10.37 -7.48
CA MET A 195 -17.44 10.18 -7.24
C MET A 195 -17.09 8.79 -6.69
N HIS A 196 -18.11 7.96 -6.43
CA HIS A 196 -17.92 6.57 -6.04
C HIS A 196 -19.08 5.71 -6.56
N PHE A 197 -18.85 4.41 -6.62
CA PHE A 197 -19.91 3.43 -6.88
C PHE A 197 -20.72 3.19 -5.61
N SER A 198 -22.04 3.28 -5.73
CA SER A 198 -23.01 2.94 -4.70
C SER A 198 -24.39 2.81 -5.32
N GLY A 199 -25.46 2.82 -4.52
CA GLY A 199 -26.81 2.92 -5.07
C GLY A 199 -27.34 4.35 -5.09
N TYR A 200 -28.17 4.63 -6.08
CA TYR A 200 -28.75 5.95 -6.33
C TYR A 200 -30.21 5.82 -6.79
N ALA A 201 -31.04 6.79 -6.41
CA ALA A 201 -32.40 6.85 -6.90
C ALA A 201 -32.91 8.28 -7.07
N LEU A 202 -33.90 8.42 -7.95
CA LEU A 202 -34.79 9.57 -7.97
C LEU A 202 -36.11 9.18 -7.29
N LEU A 203 -36.41 9.79 -6.14
CA LEU A 203 -37.72 9.69 -5.50
C LEU A 203 -38.59 10.88 -5.90
N LEU A 204 -39.91 10.66 -5.96
CA LEU A 204 -40.89 11.72 -6.22
C LEU A 204 -41.67 12.07 -4.95
N ALA A 205 -41.56 13.32 -4.52
CA ALA A 205 -42.32 13.88 -3.39
C ALA A 205 -43.83 13.87 -3.65
N THR A 206 -44.65 13.58 -2.63
CA THR A 206 -46.12 13.64 -2.75
C THR A 206 -46.67 15.06 -2.65
N THR A 207 -46.10 15.88 -1.76
CA THR A 207 -46.58 17.24 -1.42
C THR A 207 -45.58 18.35 -1.76
N GLY A 208 -44.53 18.02 -2.51
CA GLY A 208 -43.42 18.92 -2.88
C GLY A 208 -42.14 18.63 -2.09
N THR A 209 -40.98 18.96 -2.67
CA THR A 209 -39.66 18.58 -2.11
C THR A 209 -39.43 19.14 -0.71
N ASN A 210 -39.60 20.46 -0.51
CA ASN A 210 -39.33 21.08 0.81
C ASN A 210 -40.22 20.51 1.92
N ALA A 211 -41.53 20.36 1.68
CA ALA A 211 -42.45 19.80 2.66
C ALA A 211 -42.14 18.33 3.02
N THR A 212 -41.54 17.60 2.07
CA THR A 212 -41.12 16.20 2.27
C THR A 212 -39.81 16.09 3.03
N LEU A 213 -38.86 17.00 2.78
CA LEU A 213 -37.53 16.99 3.40
C LEU A 213 -37.51 17.61 4.80
N GLU A 214 -38.28 18.68 5.06
CA GLU A 214 -38.22 19.46 6.30
C GLU A 214 -38.30 18.59 7.58
N PRO A 215 -39.21 17.60 7.71
CA PRO A 215 -39.34 16.81 8.93
C PRO A 215 -38.18 15.83 9.17
N VAL A 216 -37.38 15.54 8.14
CA VAL A 216 -36.33 14.50 8.18
C VAL A 216 -34.97 15.01 7.72
N ARG A 217 -34.81 16.32 7.48
CA ARG A 217 -33.56 16.93 6.98
C ARG A 217 -32.36 16.58 7.87
N HIS A 218 -32.57 16.53 9.18
CA HIS A 218 -31.57 16.20 10.19
C HIS A 218 -31.16 14.71 10.22
N ARG A 219 -31.90 13.83 9.54
CA ARG A 219 -31.68 12.37 9.49
C ARG A 219 -30.97 11.90 8.21
N PHE A 220 -30.68 12.80 7.26
CA PHE A 220 -29.89 12.47 6.08
C PHE A 220 -28.41 12.41 6.43
N GLY A 221 -27.76 11.33 5.99
CA GLY A 221 -26.39 11.01 6.36
C GLY A 221 -26.32 10.33 7.73
N GLY A 222 -25.53 9.26 7.81
CA GLY A 222 -25.24 8.56 9.07
C GLY A 222 -24.12 9.18 9.88
N ASP A 223 -23.33 10.07 9.25
CA ASP A 223 -22.21 10.77 9.85
C ASP A 223 -22.25 12.26 9.46
N ALA A 224 -21.37 13.05 10.09
CA ALA A 224 -21.29 14.49 9.87
C ALA A 224 -20.95 14.84 8.41
N GLU A 225 -20.11 14.04 7.76
CA GLU A 225 -19.70 14.29 6.37
C GLU A 225 -20.89 14.11 5.43
N ALA A 226 -21.53 12.94 5.44
CA ALA A 226 -22.69 12.63 4.60
C ALA A 226 -23.86 13.58 4.83
N ARG A 227 -24.05 14.08 6.06
CA ARG A 227 -25.05 15.10 6.36
C ARG A 227 -24.71 16.45 5.74
N LEU A 228 -23.45 16.89 5.82
CA LEU A 228 -23.00 18.14 5.19
C LEU A 228 -23.02 18.05 3.66
N GLN A 229 -22.70 16.89 3.10
CA GLN A 229 -22.87 16.60 1.67
C GLN A 229 -24.34 16.70 1.26
N SER A 230 -25.25 16.15 2.07
CA SER A 230 -26.69 16.24 1.81
C SER A 230 -27.18 17.69 1.82
N LEU A 231 -26.70 18.50 2.76
CA LEU A 231 -27.01 19.94 2.81
C LEU A 231 -26.50 20.68 1.57
N ALA A 232 -25.29 20.37 1.10
CA ALA A 232 -24.74 20.94 -0.13
C ALA A 232 -25.57 20.51 -1.36
N ALA A 233 -25.92 19.23 -1.46
CA ALA A 233 -26.77 18.70 -2.53
C ALA A 233 -28.16 19.35 -2.55
N GLU A 234 -28.74 19.63 -1.38
CA GLU A 234 -30.01 20.35 -1.28
C GLU A 234 -29.90 21.78 -1.83
N ARG A 235 -28.83 22.51 -1.49
CA ARG A 235 -28.61 23.87 -2.03
C ARG A 235 -28.43 23.87 -3.54
N LEU A 236 -27.71 22.88 -4.09
CA LEU A 236 -27.59 22.70 -5.54
C LEU A 236 -28.95 22.42 -6.19
N ALA A 237 -29.79 21.58 -5.58
CA ALA A 237 -31.13 21.29 -6.09
C ALA A 237 -32.04 22.52 -6.08
N GLN A 238 -31.96 23.35 -5.03
CA GLN A 238 -32.67 24.63 -4.95
C GLN A 238 -32.20 25.60 -6.04
N GLU A 239 -30.89 25.73 -6.24
CA GLU A 239 -30.31 26.59 -7.27
C GLU A 239 -30.70 26.15 -8.68
N ARG A 240 -30.67 24.84 -8.95
CA ARG A 240 -31.18 24.25 -10.19
C ARG A 240 -32.63 24.65 -10.45
N GLN A 241 -33.52 24.48 -9.47
CA GLN A 241 -34.93 24.86 -9.60
C GLN A 241 -35.06 26.34 -9.94
N ARG A 242 -34.27 27.19 -9.28
CA ARG A 242 -34.25 28.63 -9.47
C ARG A 242 -33.85 29.03 -10.90
N GLN A 243 -32.76 28.46 -11.42
CA GLN A 243 -32.30 28.69 -12.80
C GLN A 243 -33.32 28.21 -13.84
N LEU A 244 -33.96 27.06 -13.59
CA LEU A 244 -34.97 26.50 -14.48
C LEU A 244 -36.26 27.32 -14.51
N LEU A 245 -36.58 28.04 -13.43
CA LEU A 245 -37.63 29.06 -13.39
C LEU A 245 -37.21 30.40 -14.03
N GLY A 246 -36.02 30.47 -14.65
CA GLY A 246 -35.52 31.65 -15.34
C GLY A 246 -34.95 32.73 -14.43
N GLN A 247 -34.69 32.42 -13.15
CA GLN A 247 -34.10 33.37 -12.21
C GLN A 247 -32.57 33.43 -12.37
N ALA A 248 -31.99 34.62 -12.25
CA ALA A 248 -30.54 34.82 -12.42
C ALA A 248 -29.72 34.06 -11.38
N PRO A 249 -28.63 33.33 -11.70
CA PRO A 249 -27.84 32.52 -10.76
C PRO A 249 -27.62 33.19 -9.39
N ALA A 250 -27.91 32.48 -8.30
CA ALA A 250 -27.63 32.98 -6.95
C ALA A 250 -26.19 32.59 -6.61
N GLU A 251 -25.54 33.43 -5.80
CA GLU A 251 -24.27 33.07 -5.23
C GLU A 251 -24.49 31.88 -4.28
N LEU A 252 -23.91 30.73 -4.63
CA LEU A 252 -23.96 29.53 -3.82
C LEU A 252 -23.04 29.73 -2.62
N LEU A 253 -23.54 30.37 -1.56
CA LEU A 253 -22.81 30.57 -0.32
C LEU A 253 -22.61 29.20 0.35
N LEU A 254 -21.36 28.72 0.42
CA LEU A 254 -21.00 27.44 1.06
C LEU A 254 -20.16 27.61 2.33
N ASP A 255 -19.90 28.85 2.76
CA ASP A 255 -18.98 29.19 3.85
C ASP A 255 -19.36 28.52 5.17
N ASP A 256 -20.66 28.45 5.47
CA ASP A 256 -21.17 27.80 6.66
C ASP A 256 -21.03 26.27 6.58
N ILE A 257 -21.17 25.68 5.38
CA ILE A 257 -20.93 24.24 5.15
C ILE A 257 -19.44 23.94 5.31
N PHE A 258 -18.56 24.74 4.73
CA PHE A 258 -17.11 24.58 4.88
C PHE A 258 -16.67 24.73 6.35
N LYS A 259 -17.20 25.72 7.06
CA LYS A 259 -16.96 25.89 8.49
C LYS A 259 -17.44 24.69 9.29
N ALA A 260 -18.64 24.19 9.00
CA ALA A 260 -19.16 23.00 9.68
C ALA A 260 -18.35 21.73 9.33
N TYR A 261 -17.86 21.62 8.10
CA TYR A 261 -17.01 20.51 7.65
C TYR A 261 -15.66 20.51 8.37
N ASP A 262 -15.05 21.69 8.53
CA ASP A 262 -13.82 21.82 9.32
C ASP A 262 -14.03 21.36 10.77
N GLU A 263 -15.06 21.88 11.45
CA GLU A 263 -15.34 21.56 12.85
C GLU A 263 -15.75 20.10 13.08
N GLN A 264 -16.53 19.51 12.18
CA GLN A 264 -17.20 18.23 12.42
C GLN A 264 -16.55 17.04 11.69
N VAL A 265 -15.70 17.29 10.69
CA VAL A 265 -15.04 16.25 9.90
C VAL A 265 -13.52 16.37 9.97
N VAL A 266 -12.97 17.54 9.65
CA VAL A 266 -11.52 17.74 9.61
C VAL A 266 -10.90 17.62 11.00
N LYS A 267 -11.35 18.44 11.96
CA LYS A 267 -10.76 18.45 13.32
C LYS A 267 -10.85 17.10 14.03
N PRO A 268 -11.99 16.36 14.02
CA PRO A 268 -12.05 15.04 14.63
C PRO A 268 -11.13 14.02 13.97
N ARG A 269 -11.01 14.04 12.63
CA ARG A 269 -10.09 13.13 11.91
C ARG A 269 -8.63 13.44 12.22
N VAL A 270 -8.25 14.72 12.26
CA VAL A 270 -6.90 15.15 12.65
C VAL A 270 -6.59 14.74 14.09
N ALA A 271 -7.53 14.93 15.02
CA ALA A 271 -7.37 14.49 16.41
C ALA A 271 -7.22 12.96 16.53
N ALA A 272 -7.92 12.20 15.69
CA ALA A 272 -7.85 10.74 15.65
C ALA A 272 -6.68 10.19 14.82
N ALA A 273 -5.89 11.03 14.14
CA ALA A 273 -4.89 10.60 13.15
C ALA A 273 -3.83 9.65 13.72
N GLY A 274 -3.54 9.72 15.02
CA GLY A 274 -2.55 8.87 15.70
C GLY A 274 -3.09 7.54 16.22
N SER A 275 -4.40 7.32 16.11
CA SER A 275 -5.05 6.10 16.63
C SER A 275 -4.74 4.87 15.78
N SER A 276 -4.56 5.04 14.48
CA SER A 276 -4.17 3.99 13.56
C SER A 276 -3.59 4.56 12.27
N CYS A 277 -2.89 3.74 11.49
CA CYS A 277 -2.41 4.14 10.17
C CYS A 277 -3.57 4.52 9.24
N ALA A 278 -4.67 3.77 9.31
CA ALA A 278 -5.88 4.05 8.53
C ALA A 278 -6.48 5.42 8.89
N ALA A 279 -6.59 5.74 10.18
CA ALA A 279 -7.07 7.04 10.64
C ALA A 279 -6.15 8.19 10.22
N GLY A 280 -4.83 8.01 10.33
CA GLY A 280 -3.84 8.99 9.89
C GLY A 280 -3.92 9.29 8.40
N ARG A 281 -3.99 8.24 7.56
CA ARG A 281 -4.18 8.39 6.12
C ARG A 281 -5.50 9.09 5.77
N LEU A 282 -6.59 8.72 6.43
CA LEU A 282 -7.88 9.35 6.24
C LEU A 282 -7.85 10.84 6.59
N ALA A 283 -7.17 11.22 7.67
CA ALA A 283 -7.01 12.61 8.08
C ALA A 283 -6.22 13.43 7.05
N ILE A 284 -5.08 12.91 6.57
CA ILE A 284 -4.28 13.56 5.51
C ILE A 284 -5.09 13.75 4.23
N GLN A 285 -5.80 12.71 3.79
CA GLN A 285 -6.67 12.77 2.60
C GLN A 285 -7.80 13.78 2.77
N THR A 286 -8.40 13.85 3.96
CA THR A 286 -9.48 14.80 4.26
C THR A 286 -8.99 16.24 4.18
N VAL A 287 -7.84 16.55 4.79
CA VAL A 287 -7.24 17.89 4.76
C VAL A 287 -6.92 18.33 3.32
N LEU A 288 -6.21 17.48 2.57
CA LEU A 288 -5.84 17.77 1.18
C LEU A 288 -7.07 17.90 0.27
N GLY A 289 -8.04 17.01 0.42
CA GLY A 289 -9.29 17.04 -0.35
C GLY A 289 -10.09 18.32 -0.12
N THR A 290 -10.18 18.77 1.13
CA THR A 290 -10.91 19.99 1.50
C THR A 290 -10.24 21.23 0.92
N ALA A 291 -8.91 21.36 1.06
CA ALA A 291 -8.18 22.49 0.48
C ALA A 291 -8.31 22.54 -1.04
N ARG A 292 -8.22 21.39 -1.71
CA ARG A 292 -8.40 21.31 -3.16
C ARG A 292 -9.80 21.73 -3.58
N GLN A 293 -10.84 21.29 -2.86
CA GLN A 293 -12.23 21.68 -3.16
C GLN A 293 -12.43 23.18 -3.01
N ARG A 294 -11.95 23.79 -1.94
CA ARG A 294 -12.03 25.24 -1.73
C ARG A 294 -11.35 26.00 -2.88
N GLN A 295 -10.15 25.58 -3.28
CA GLN A 295 -9.44 26.17 -4.41
C GLN A 295 -10.23 26.07 -5.73
N LEU A 296 -10.83 24.90 -6.02
CA LEU A 296 -11.64 24.70 -7.22
C LEU A 296 -12.89 25.58 -7.26
N LEU A 297 -13.42 25.94 -6.09
CA LEU A 297 -14.56 26.83 -5.94
C LEU A 297 -14.17 28.31 -5.88
N GLY A 298 -12.88 28.64 -6.08
CA GLY A 298 -12.39 30.02 -6.09
C GLY A 298 -12.23 30.64 -4.71
N TYR A 299 -12.30 29.85 -3.64
CA TYR A 299 -11.96 30.33 -2.30
C TYR A 299 -10.46 30.61 -2.21
N ALA A 300 -10.11 31.68 -1.49
CA ALA A 300 -8.72 31.94 -1.13
C ALA A 300 -8.18 30.77 -0.31
N ASP A 301 -6.91 30.42 -0.58
CA ASP A 301 -6.16 29.52 0.30
C ASP A 301 -6.03 30.21 1.66
N ASP A 302 -6.62 29.59 2.69
CA ASP A 302 -6.55 30.07 4.07
C ASP A 302 -5.37 29.46 4.84
N GLY A 303 -4.53 28.66 4.15
CA GLY A 303 -3.37 28.00 4.73
C GLY A 303 -3.71 26.83 5.65
N SER A 304 -4.99 26.51 5.87
CA SER A 304 -5.43 25.50 6.84
C SER A 304 -4.83 24.11 6.57
N ALA A 305 -4.68 23.72 5.30
CA ALA A 305 -4.05 22.46 4.95
C ALA A 305 -2.54 22.48 5.18
N GLN A 306 -1.86 23.57 4.84
CA GLN A 306 -0.43 23.76 5.09
C GLN A 306 -0.15 23.79 6.59
N ASP A 307 -0.99 24.43 7.39
CA ASP A 307 -0.88 24.47 8.85
C ASP A 307 -1.13 23.09 9.46
N ALA A 308 -2.14 22.36 8.99
CA ALA A 308 -2.42 21.00 9.46
C ALA A 308 -1.27 20.03 9.10
N LEU A 309 -0.80 20.06 7.86
CA LEU A 309 0.27 19.18 7.36
C LEU A 309 1.65 19.55 7.90
N GLY A 310 1.94 20.85 8.02
CA GLY A 310 3.17 21.40 8.59
C GLY A 310 3.20 21.36 10.12
N GLY A 311 2.04 21.16 10.76
CA GLY A 311 1.90 20.87 12.19
C GLY A 311 2.26 19.41 12.53
N SER A 312 1.49 18.81 13.45
CA SER A 312 1.75 17.45 13.94
C SER A 312 1.07 16.34 13.14
N LEU A 313 0.24 16.65 12.13
CA LEU A 313 -0.56 15.63 11.45
C LEU A 313 0.33 14.58 10.78
N MET A 314 1.32 15.03 10.00
CA MET A 314 2.23 14.12 9.30
C MET A 314 3.05 13.27 10.29
N SER A 315 3.55 13.87 11.37
CA SER A 315 4.34 13.13 12.36
C SER A 315 3.50 12.10 13.11
N VAL A 316 2.30 12.46 13.55
CA VAL A 316 1.39 11.57 14.30
C VAL A 316 0.85 10.44 13.41
N ALA A 317 0.44 10.75 12.19
CA ALA A 317 -0.04 9.74 11.24
C ALA A 317 1.09 8.77 10.85
N THR A 318 2.28 9.29 10.56
CA THR A 318 3.44 8.45 10.21
C THR A 318 3.87 7.59 11.40
N ALA A 319 3.90 8.13 12.62
CA ALA A 319 4.23 7.37 13.81
C ALA A 319 3.27 6.20 14.07
N ALA A 320 1.97 6.37 13.79
CA ALA A 320 0.99 5.27 13.87
C ALA A 320 1.27 4.21 12.78
N CYS A 321 1.47 4.64 11.53
CA CYS A 321 1.80 3.74 10.43
C CYS A 321 3.11 2.97 10.64
N THR A 322 4.20 3.64 11.03
CA THR A 322 5.49 2.98 11.29
C THR A 322 5.33 1.92 12.38
N ARG A 323 4.57 2.20 13.43
CA ARG A 323 4.34 1.26 14.53
C ARG A 323 3.56 0.02 14.08
N GLU A 324 2.50 0.20 13.29
CA GLU A 324 1.68 -0.91 12.77
C GLU A 324 2.45 -1.77 11.77
N GLU A 325 3.13 -1.16 10.80
CA GLU A 325 3.94 -1.89 9.82
C GLU A 325 5.11 -2.61 10.48
N TYR A 326 5.73 -1.99 11.50
CA TYR A 326 6.77 -2.64 12.28
C TYR A 326 6.24 -3.81 13.11
N ALA A 327 5.06 -3.69 13.71
CA ALA A 327 4.45 -4.78 14.47
C ALA A 327 4.17 -6.00 13.56
N LEU A 328 3.66 -5.78 12.34
CA LEU A 328 3.50 -6.87 11.35
C LEU A 328 4.84 -7.54 11.01
N CYS A 329 5.91 -6.75 10.86
CA CYS A 329 7.23 -7.31 10.63
C CYS A 329 7.73 -8.11 11.84
N ARG A 330 7.69 -7.53 13.03
CA ARG A 330 8.24 -8.12 14.26
C ARG A 330 7.46 -9.36 14.70
N ASP A 331 6.14 -9.28 14.71
CA ASP A 331 5.26 -10.28 15.32
C ASP A 331 4.79 -11.34 14.31
N GLU A 332 4.58 -10.95 13.05
CA GLU A 332 4.09 -11.84 11.98
C GLU A 332 5.15 -12.18 10.93
N HIS A 333 6.38 -11.68 11.06
CA HIS A 333 7.50 -11.91 10.14
C HIS A 333 7.21 -11.47 8.69
N ILE A 334 6.34 -10.47 8.51
CA ILE A 334 6.01 -9.90 7.19
C ILE A 334 7.05 -8.85 6.80
N ILE A 335 8.17 -9.30 6.21
CA ILE A 335 9.32 -8.44 5.87
C ILE A 335 9.14 -7.57 4.61
N THR A 336 8.18 -7.90 3.75
CA THR A 336 8.03 -7.29 2.42
C THR A 336 7.38 -5.90 2.43
N ARG A 337 6.80 -5.48 3.57
CA ARG A 337 6.00 -4.25 3.67
C ARG A 337 6.80 -3.03 4.13
N MET A 338 7.75 -3.20 5.05
CA MET A 338 8.48 -2.08 5.65
C MET A 338 9.30 -1.27 4.64
N LEU A 339 10.03 -1.94 3.74
CA LEU A 339 10.86 -1.23 2.78
C LEU A 339 10.03 -0.40 1.77
N PRO A 340 8.99 -0.93 1.10
CA PRO A 340 8.10 -0.12 0.27
C PRO A 340 7.42 1.02 1.04
N TYR A 341 7.05 0.80 2.31
CA TYR A 341 6.50 1.83 3.17
C TYR A 341 7.49 3.00 3.38
N TYR A 342 8.71 2.69 3.82
CA TYR A 342 9.77 3.70 4.00
C TYR A 342 10.09 4.42 2.69
N LEU A 343 10.31 3.70 1.59
CA LEU A 343 10.58 4.33 0.28
C LEU A 343 9.42 5.21 -0.21
N GLY A 344 8.18 4.82 0.08
CA GLY A 344 6.99 5.62 -0.21
C GLY A 344 6.98 6.93 0.59
N LEU A 345 7.33 6.89 1.87
CA LEU A 345 7.48 8.06 2.71
C LEU A 345 8.63 8.96 2.26
N SER A 346 9.80 8.40 1.96
CA SER A 346 10.94 9.16 1.43
C SER A 346 10.55 9.88 0.14
N ARG A 347 9.79 9.22 -0.74
CA ARG A 347 9.32 9.84 -1.97
C ARG A 347 8.32 10.98 -1.69
N GLN A 348 7.42 10.82 -0.74
CA GLN A 348 6.50 11.89 -0.33
C GLN A 348 7.25 13.08 0.26
N ALA A 349 8.24 12.84 1.12
CA ALA A 349 9.11 13.88 1.68
C ALA A 349 9.82 14.67 0.57
N GLN A 350 10.34 13.99 -0.46
CA GLN A 350 10.96 14.62 -1.61
C GLN A 350 9.98 15.49 -2.40
N LEU A 351 8.76 14.98 -2.66
CA LEU A 351 7.73 15.71 -3.39
C LEU A 351 7.25 16.97 -2.64
N LEU A 352 7.27 16.92 -1.31
CA LEU A 352 6.94 18.05 -0.44
C LEU A 352 8.15 19.00 -0.21
N GLY A 353 9.33 18.70 -0.76
CA GLY A 353 10.54 19.48 -0.55
C GLY A 353 11.13 19.38 0.86
N LEU A 354 10.75 18.35 1.62
CA LEU A 354 11.20 18.09 3.00
C LEU A 354 12.48 17.26 3.06
N SER A 355 12.88 16.64 1.96
CA SER A 355 14.10 15.84 1.86
C SER A 355 14.78 16.10 0.50
N ASP A 356 15.66 17.10 0.46
CA ASP A 356 16.44 17.49 -0.72
C ASP A 356 17.93 17.08 -0.61
N GLY A 357 18.25 16.22 0.37
CA GLY A 357 19.62 15.76 0.66
C GLY A 357 20.53 16.86 1.22
N LYS A 358 20.01 18.09 1.45
CA LYS A 358 20.74 19.23 2.00
C LYS A 358 20.09 19.81 3.27
N GLY A 359 18.80 19.54 3.49
CA GLY A 359 18.09 19.84 4.73
C GLY A 359 18.21 18.74 5.79
N VAL A 360 17.81 19.07 7.04
CA VAL A 360 17.64 18.09 8.11
C VAL A 360 16.42 17.25 7.78
N GLU A 361 16.62 15.94 7.64
CA GLU A 361 15.54 15.01 7.37
C GLU A 361 14.51 15.01 8.52
N PRO A 362 13.20 14.95 8.23
CA PRO A 362 12.19 14.95 9.28
C PRO A 362 12.33 13.74 10.21
N THR A 363 12.10 13.94 11.51
CA THR A 363 12.26 12.87 12.53
C THR A 363 11.39 11.65 12.23
N TRP A 364 10.16 11.84 11.74
CA TRP A 364 9.26 10.74 11.38
C TRP A 364 9.81 9.88 10.23
N LEU A 365 10.66 10.44 9.36
CA LEU A 365 11.30 9.69 8.27
C LEU A 365 12.51 8.89 8.81
N GLN A 366 13.28 9.49 9.72
CA GLN A 366 14.34 8.80 10.46
C GLN A 366 13.78 7.63 11.30
N ASP A 367 12.63 7.82 11.94
CA ASP A 367 11.95 6.78 12.72
C ASP A 367 11.49 5.62 11.81
N ALA A 368 10.97 5.92 10.62
CA ALA A 368 10.59 4.91 9.63
C ALA A 368 11.81 4.16 9.07
N GLU A 369 12.92 4.84 8.84
CA GLU A 369 14.18 4.21 8.46
C GLU A 369 14.70 3.28 9.56
N ALA A 370 14.73 3.77 10.81
CA ALA A 370 15.17 2.99 11.96
C ALA A 370 14.27 1.76 12.16
N ALA A 371 12.95 1.89 12.03
CA ALA A 371 12.03 0.74 12.11
C ALA A 371 12.26 -0.25 10.95
N THR A 372 12.57 0.25 9.75
CA THR A 372 12.93 -0.61 8.60
C THR A 372 14.22 -1.35 8.87
N ALA A 373 15.23 -0.69 9.44
CA ALA A 373 16.50 -1.29 9.78
C ALA A 373 16.38 -2.35 10.87
N LYS A 374 15.55 -2.08 11.89
CA LYS A 374 15.23 -3.05 12.93
C LYS A 374 14.46 -4.26 12.40
N CYS A 375 13.54 -4.04 11.46
CA CYS A 375 12.75 -5.08 10.81
C CYS A 375 13.64 -5.96 9.94
N LEU A 376 14.38 -5.38 8.98
CA LEU A 376 15.15 -6.12 7.99
C LEU A 376 16.51 -6.59 8.50
N ASN A 377 16.51 -7.23 9.66
CA ASN A 377 17.68 -7.80 10.31
C ASN A 377 17.57 -9.33 10.34
N PHE A 378 18.62 -10.00 9.91
CA PHE A 378 18.63 -11.44 9.67
C PHE A 378 19.88 -12.09 10.27
N GLU A 379 19.80 -13.40 10.48
CA GLU A 379 20.95 -14.24 10.77
C GLU A 379 20.94 -15.41 9.79
N LEU A 380 22.04 -15.63 9.08
CA LEU A 380 22.20 -16.80 8.21
C LEU A 380 23.14 -17.80 8.87
N GLN A 381 22.62 -19.00 9.13
CA GLN A 381 23.43 -20.14 9.53
C GLN A 381 23.84 -20.92 8.28
N ILE A 382 25.13 -21.24 8.21
CA ILE A 382 25.75 -22.04 7.16
C ILE A 382 26.39 -23.23 7.82
N ASP A 383 26.03 -24.44 7.38
CA ASP A 383 26.67 -25.69 7.76
C ASP A 383 27.06 -26.43 6.48
N SER A 384 28.33 -26.79 6.33
CA SER A 384 28.83 -27.40 5.10
C SER A 384 29.81 -28.54 5.37
N ASP A 385 29.63 -29.64 4.66
CA ASP A 385 30.42 -30.85 4.75
C ASP A 385 31.16 -31.10 3.44
N LEU A 386 32.49 -31.05 3.49
CA LEU A 386 33.38 -31.52 2.42
C LEU A 386 33.69 -33.00 2.61
N ARG A 387 33.59 -33.75 1.52
CA ARG A 387 34.22 -35.06 1.32
C ARG A 387 35.12 -34.99 0.10
N PHE A 388 36.41 -35.12 0.31
CA PHE A 388 37.41 -35.12 -0.75
C PHE A 388 38.13 -36.47 -0.78
N SER A 389 38.36 -36.98 -1.97
CA SER A 389 39.22 -38.13 -2.20
C SER A 389 40.18 -37.79 -3.33
N GLY A 390 41.47 -38.08 -3.16
CA GLY A 390 42.44 -37.74 -4.19
C GLY A 390 43.74 -38.53 -4.12
N GLY A 391 44.52 -38.43 -5.20
CA GLY A 391 45.75 -39.18 -5.42
C GLY A 391 45.53 -40.65 -5.77
N THR A 392 46.60 -41.30 -6.25
CA THR A 392 46.63 -42.73 -6.56
C THR A 392 47.70 -43.45 -5.74
N ASP A 393 47.60 -44.78 -5.65
CA ASP A 393 48.57 -45.64 -4.98
C ASP A 393 48.89 -45.13 -3.56
N GLN A 394 50.17 -44.99 -3.22
CA GLN A 394 50.67 -44.49 -1.94
C GLN A 394 50.25 -43.06 -1.58
N TYR A 395 49.72 -42.28 -2.53
CA TYR A 395 49.24 -40.91 -2.33
C TYR A 395 47.72 -40.81 -2.20
N ALA A 396 47.00 -41.91 -2.37
CA ALA A 396 45.56 -41.97 -2.16
C ALA A 396 45.22 -41.47 -0.74
N ARG A 397 44.24 -40.58 -0.63
CA ARG A 397 43.81 -39.96 0.63
C ARG A 397 42.34 -39.56 0.57
N ASN A 398 41.69 -39.62 1.72
CA ASN A 398 40.35 -39.10 1.94
C ASN A 398 40.41 -38.01 3.00
N VAL A 399 39.66 -36.93 2.78
CA VAL A 399 39.56 -35.80 3.68
C VAL A 399 38.10 -35.48 3.89
N ASN A 400 37.69 -35.43 5.15
CA ASN A 400 36.38 -34.92 5.52
C ASN A 400 36.55 -33.69 6.39
N GLU A 401 35.83 -32.63 6.03
CA GLU A 401 35.79 -31.41 6.82
C GLU A 401 34.37 -30.89 6.97
N THR A 402 33.98 -30.55 8.20
CA THR A 402 32.71 -29.86 8.49
C THR A 402 33.01 -28.45 8.94
N VAL A 403 32.44 -27.47 8.24
CA VAL A 403 32.55 -26.05 8.56
C VAL A 403 31.20 -25.44 8.87
N SER A 404 31.18 -24.45 9.76
CA SER A 404 29.97 -23.71 10.12
C SER A 404 30.23 -22.22 10.30
N ALA A 405 29.23 -21.39 10.03
CA ALA A 405 29.25 -19.96 10.29
C ALA A 405 27.85 -19.44 10.61
N ARG A 406 27.77 -18.38 11.42
CA ARG A 406 26.54 -17.61 11.68
C ARG A 406 26.76 -16.16 11.30
N LEU A 407 26.13 -15.73 10.23
CA LEU A 407 26.32 -14.42 9.64
C LEU A 407 25.22 -13.48 10.14
N PRO A 408 25.51 -12.49 10.98
CA PRO A 408 24.59 -11.41 11.24
C PRO A 408 24.50 -10.54 9.99
N MET A 409 23.28 -10.33 9.52
CA MET A 409 23.00 -9.57 8.30
C MET A 409 22.04 -8.42 8.68
N PRO A 410 22.57 -7.31 9.22
CA PRO A 410 21.78 -6.11 9.46
C PRO A 410 21.33 -5.49 8.14
N PHE A 411 20.26 -4.70 8.22
CA PHE A 411 19.82 -3.87 7.11
C PHE A 411 20.91 -2.91 6.67
N ASN A 412 21.13 -2.82 5.35
CA ASN A 412 22.04 -1.87 4.76
C ASN A 412 21.47 -1.45 3.40
N LEU A 413 21.09 -0.17 3.25
CA LEU A 413 20.72 0.44 1.97
C LEU A 413 21.96 0.68 1.10
N GLY A 414 22.83 -0.32 0.99
CA GLY A 414 23.89 -0.38 -0.01
C GLY A 414 23.27 -0.77 -1.34
N VAL A 415 22.67 0.18 -2.03
CA VAL A 415 21.97 -0.03 -3.31
C VAL A 415 22.97 -0.50 -4.38
N SER A 416 23.16 -1.81 -4.50
CA SER A 416 23.57 -2.44 -5.76
C SER A 416 22.32 -2.95 -6.45
N VAL A 417 21.73 -2.10 -7.30
CA VAL A 417 20.65 -2.52 -8.21
C VAL A 417 21.29 -3.31 -9.34
N PHE A 418 20.93 -4.58 -9.49
CA PHE A 418 21.28 -5.34 -10.70
C PHE A 418 20.24 -5.06 -11.78
N ALA A 419 20.66 -5.18 -13.04
CA ALA A 419 19.80 -4.97 -14.23
C ALA A 419 18.53 -5.85 -14.25
N SER A 420 18.47 -6.88 -13.40
CA SER A 420 17.38 -7.82 -13.18
C SER A 420 16.39 -7.42 -12.06
N GLY A 421 16.55 -6.25 -11.43
CA GLY A 421 15.57 -5.69 -10.49
C GLY A 421 15.64 -6.20 -9.04
N GLY A 422 16.68 -6.96 -8.68
CA GLY A 422 16.94 -7.35 -7.28
C GLY A 422 17.68 -6.24 -6.52
N LEU A 423 17.26 -5.97 -5.28
CA LEU A 423 17.93 -5.09 -4.32
C LEU A 423 18.52 -5.95 -3.18
N PHE A 424 19.82 -5.84 -2.92
CA PHE A 424 20.36 -6.31 -1.63
C PHE A 424 19.89 -5.35 -0.54
N VAL A 425 19.23 -5.91 0.47
CA VAL A 425 18.62 -5.14 1.57
C VAL A 425 19.42 -5.29 2.86
N SER A 426 20.27 -6.30 2.93
CA SER A 426 20.95 -6.71 4.14
C SER A 426 22.28 -7.37 3.79
N GLY A 427 23.27 -7.23 4.66
CA GLY A 427 24.58 -7.84 4.44
C GLY A 427 25.46 -7.77 5.67
N THR A 428 26.48 -8.62 5.70
CA THR A 428 27.47 -8.63 6.78
C THR A 428 28.30 -7.35 6.75
N VAL A 429 28.42 -6.66 7.89
CA VAL A 429 29.25 -5.45 8.02
C VAL A 429 30.72 -5.75 8.28
N ALA A 430 31.04 -6.99 8.68
CA ALA A 430 32.39 -7.45 8.98
C ALA A 430 32.49 -8.95 8.69
N GLU A 431 33.72 -9.40 8.45
CA GLU A 431 34.02 -10.79 8.17
C GLU A 431 33.71 -11.67 9.38
N VAL A 432 33.01 -12.79 9.15
CA VAL A 432 32.66 -13.76 10.18
C VAL A 432 33.57 -14.97 10.05
N PRO A 433 34.21 -15.45 11.13
CA PRO A 433 35.07 -16.62 11.05
C PRO A 433 34.27 -17.87 10.63
N LEU A 434 34.82 -18.60 9.68
CA LEU A 434 34.38 -19.94 9.37
C LEU A 434 34.98 -20.89 10.42
N VAL A 435 34.17 -21.72 11.06
CA VAL A 435 34.63 -22.60 12.15
C VAL A 435 34.59 -24.04 11.69
N SER A 436 35.76 -24.70 11.69
CA SER A 436 35.88 -26.13 11.41
C SER A 436 35.58 -26.93 12.68
N SER A 437 34.51 -27.71 12.67
CA SER A 437 34.08 -28.54 13.81
C SER A 437 34.62 -29.96 13.74
N ASN A 438 34.99 -30.41 12.53
CA ASN A 438 35.57 -31.71 12.28
C ASN A 438 36.52 -31.61 11.09
N TYR A 439 37.76 -32.06 11.25
CA TYR A 439 38.72 -32.14 10.15
C TYR A 439 39.52 -33.44 10.28
N THR A 440 39.21 -34.39 9.39
CA THR A 440 39.79 -35.72 9.41
C THR A 440 40.44 -36.05 8.08
N VAL A 441 41.62 -36.65 8.17
CA VAL A 441 42.40 -37.05 7.01
C VAL A 441 42.76 -38.51 7.18
N TYR A 442 42.50 -39.31 6.16
CA TYR A 442 42.73 -40.75 6.15
C TYR A 442 43.54 -41.14 4.92
N TYR A 443 44.62 -41.89 5.13
CA TYR A 443 45.37 -42.54 4.07
C TYR A 443 45.13 -44.05 4.14
N PRO A 444 44.59 -44.70 3.10
CA PRO A 444 44.39 -46.15 3.09
C PRO A 444 45.70 -46.96 3.16
N ASN A 445 46.84 -46.37 2.79
CA ASN A 445 48.13 -47.05 2.86
C ASN A 445 48.80 -46.91 4.22
N THR A 446 49.33 -48.03 4.74
CA THR A 446 49.95 -48.11 6.08
C THR A 446 51.28 -47.36 6.23
N CYS A 447 51.85 -46.84 5.14
CA CYS A 447 53.13 -46.12 5.14
C CYS A 447 53.01 -44.59 5.18
N ALA A 448 51.80 -44.06 5.34
CA ALA A 448 51.54 -42.64 5.53
C ALA A 448 51.03 -42.38 6.96
N SER A 449 51.52 -41.30 7.58
CA SER A 449 50.99 -40.80 8.84
C SER A 449 50.65 -39.33 8.75
N VAL A 450 49.59 -38.92 9.46
CA VAL A 450 49.10 -37.54 9.52
C VAL A 450 49.40 -36.95 10.90
N SER A 451 49.84 -35.69 10.93
CA SER A 451 50.11 -34.93 12.16
C SER A 451 49.84 -33.44 11.94
N GLY A 452 49.84 -32.64 13.00
CA GLY A 452 49.78 -31.17 12.88
C GLY A 452 48.54 -30.65 12.19
N VAL A 453 47.38 -31.27 12.48
CA VAL A 453 46.09 -30.89 11.91
C VAL A 453 45.68 -29.51 12.44
N GLN A 454 45.44 -28.58 11.53
CA GLN A 454 45.00 -27.21 11.83
C GLN A 454 43.61 -27.01 11.21
N GLY A 455 42.67 -26.49 12.00
CA GLY A 455 41.33 -26.15 11.53
C GLY A 455 41.34 -24.95 10.59
N VAL A 456 40.17 -24.67 10.01
CA VAL A 456 40.03 -23.65 8.96
C VAL A 456 40.45 -22.26 9.43
N ASN A 457 41.23 -21.58 8.59
CA ASN A 457 41.59 -20.19 8.75
C ASN A 457 41.04 -19.38 7.57
N ALA A 458 39.76 -19.08 7.63
CA ALA A 458 39.04 -18.27 6.66
C ALA A 458 37.85 -17.63 7.35
N GLY A 459 37.30 -16.59 6.74
CA GLY A 459 35.99 -16.10 7.09
C GLY A 459 35.10 -15.93 5.87
N ILE A 460 33.89 -15.48 6.15
CA ILE A 460 32.83 -15.35 5.17
C ILE A 460 32.06 -14.06 5.39
N LEU A 461 31.70 -13.46 4.27
CA LEU A 461 30.83 -12.31 4.14
C LEU A 461 29.67 -12.69 3.22
N GLY A 462 28.60 -11.92 3.25
CA GLY A 462 27.58 -12.06 2.23
C GLY A 462 26.52 -10.98 2.25
N ASN A 463 25.82 -10.89 1.11
CA ASN A 463 24.70 -9.99 0.90
C ASN A 463 23.42 -10.79 0.66
N LEU A 464 22.31 -10.31 1.23
CA LEU A 464 20.99 -10.90 1.14
C LEU A 464 20.02 -9.92 0.48
N GLY A 465 19.28 -10.43 -0.50
CA GLY A 465 18.14 -9.79 -1.13
C GLY A 465 16.93 -10.70 -1.10
N PHE A 466 15.75 -10.15 -1.36
CA PHE A 466 14.53 -10.94 -1.55
C PHE A 466 13.66 -10.33 -2.64
N THR A 467 12.79 -11.16 -3.21
CA THR A 467 11.77 -10.74 -4.17
C THR A 467 10.38 -11.02 -3.59
N ALA A 468 9.43 -10.10 -3.80
CA ALA A 468 8.04 -10.32 -3.41
C ALA A 468 7.29 -11.08 -4.51
N GLN A 469 6.27 -11.86 -4.15
CA GLN A 469 5.43 -12.52 -5.16
C GLN A 469 4.70 -11.50 -6.03
N SER A 470 4.47 -11.86 -7.30
CA SER A 470 3.61 -11.08 -8.19
C SER A 470 2.12 -11.33 -7.87
N GLY A 471 1.26 -10.36 -8.17
CA GLY A 471 -0.19 -10.47 -7.97
C GLY A 471 -0.79 -9.33 -7.16
N GLY A 472 -1.92 -9.59 -6.50
CA GLY A 472 -2.64 -8.63 -5.66
C GLY A 472 -1.88 -8.24 -4.38
N VAL A 473 -2.40 -7.28 -3.62
CA VAL A 473 -1.74 -6.73 -2.41
C VAL A 473 -1.38 -7.84 -1.40
N ALA A 474 -2.28 -8.79 -1.17
CA ALA A 474 -2.04 -9.91 -0.25
C ALA A 474 -0.92 -10.85 -0.74
N GLN A 475 -0.83 -11.09 -2.05
CA GLN A 475 0.24 -11.93 -2.63
C GLN A 475 1.58 -11.22 -2.55
N ARG A 476 1.62 -9.92 -2.87
CA ARG A 476 2.84 -9.09 -2.75
C ARG A 476 3.36 -8.95 -1.32
N ALA A 477 2.57 -9.29 -0.31
CA ALA A 477 3.04 -9.37 1.07
C ALA A 477 3.93 -10.60 1.34
N LEU A 478 3.94 -11.58 0.43
CA LEU A 478 4.72 -12.81 0.58
C LEU A 478 6.05 -12.74 -0.17
N VAL A 479 7.07 -13.38 0.40
CA VAL A 479 8.37 -13.58 -0.26
C VAL A 479 8.23 -14.65 -1.34
N GLN A 480 8.75 -14.36 -2.53
CA GLN A 480 8.86 -15.31 -3.64
C GLN A 480 10.15 -16.13 -3.52
N ASP A 481 11.29 -15.45 -3.37
CA ASP A 481 12.60 -16.07 -3.24
C ASP A 481 13.58 -15.15 -2.51
N PHE A 482 14.62 -15.76 -1.94
CA PHE A 482 15.79 -15.07 -1.41
C PHE A 482 16.97 -15.20 -2.38
N VAL A 483 17.83 -14.19 -2.38
CA VAL A 483 19.08 -14.17 -3.15
C VAL A 483 20.21 -13.91 -2.17
N PHE A 484 21.11 -14.87 -2.02
CA PHE A 484 22.28 -14.73 -1.16
C PHE A 484 23.56 -14.79 -1.99
N SER A 485 24.45 -13.81 -1.82
CA SER A 485 25.75 -13.75 -2.49
C SER A 485 26.87 -13.88 -1.45
N PRO A 486 27.48 -15.07 -1.29
CA PRO A 486 28.58 -15.27 -0.37
C PRO A 486 29.92 -14.80 -0.94
N ALA A 487 30.82 -14.39 -0.05
CA ALA A 487 32.23 -14.19 -0.34
C ALA A 487 33.08 -14.82 0.78
N VAL A 488 33.87 -15.84 0.45
CA VAL A 488 34.83 -16.45 1.38
C VAL A 488 36.16 -15.72 1.28
N VAL A 489 36.71 -15.33 2.43
CA VAL A 489 37.97 -14.61 2.58
C VAL A 489 38.99 -15.56 3.22
N PRO A 490 39.92 -16.13 2.45
CA PRO A 490 40.92 -17.05 2.99
C PRO A 490 42.04 -16.29 3.72
N HIS A 491 42.39 -16.71 4.95
CA HIS A 491 43.55 -16.22 5.69
C HIS A 491 44.71 -17.20 5.55
N GLY A 492 45.25 -17.28 4.33
CA GLY A 492 46.24 -18.29 3.95
C GLY A 492 45.62 -19.44 3.15
N PHE A 493 46.08 -20.67 3.37
CA PHE A 493 45.63 -21.83 2.60
C PHE A 493 44.45 -22.58 3.22
N GLY A 494 43.79 -22.05 4.25
CA GLY A 494 42.73 -22.74 4.99
C GLY A 494 43.27 -23.80 5.96
N SER A 495 42.50 -24.86 6.20
CA SER A 495 42.89 -25.98 7.06
C SER A 495 44.08 -26.74 6.48
N GLY A 496 44.90 -27.34 7.32
CA GLY A 496 46.10 -28.02 6.83
C GLY A 496 46.55 -29.15 7.73
N TYR A 497 47.39 -30.02 7.20
CA TYR A 497 48.01 -31.10 7.94
C TYR A 497 49.42 -31.38 7.44
N SER A 498 50.25 -31.96 8.30
CA SER A 498 51.57 -32.46 7.93
C SER A 498 51.46 -33.95 7.60
N ARG A 499 51.82 -34.29 6.37
CA ARG A 499 51.92 -35.67 5.91
C ARG A 499 53.35 -36.16 6.03
N THR A 500 53.54 -37.31 6.66
CA THR A 500 54.81 -38.02 6.62
C THR A 500 54.64 -39.29 5.79
N LEU A 501 55.39 -39.38 4.69
CA LEU A 501 55.45 -40.56 3.84
C LEU A 501 56.72 -41.35 4.13
N ARG A 502 56.57 -42.65 4.32
CA ARG A 502 57.67 -43.62 4.29
C ARG A 502 57.58 -44.33 2.94
N THR A 503 58.63 -44.23 2.12
CA THR A 503 58.63 -44.77 0.75
C THR A 503 58.37 -46.27 0.72
N PRO A 504 57.67 -46.79 -0.31
CA PRO A 504 57.79 -48.18 -0.72
C PRO A 504 58.82 -48.33 -1.86
N ARG A 505 59.61 -49.39 -1.77
CA ARG A 505 60.06 -50.19 -2.93
C ARG A 505 59.99 -51.68 -2.57
N SER A 506 58.78 -52.20 -2.32
CA SER A 506 58.36 -53.63 -2.43
C SER A 506 57.26 -53.99 -1.41
N SER A 507 56.64 -55.16 -1.61
CA SER A 507 55.54 -55.77 -0.85
C SER A 507 55.87 -56.13 0.62
N GLY A 508 56.94 -55.60 1.21
CA GLY A 508 57.53 -56.06 2.48
C GLY A 508 57.48 -55.07 3.66
N GLY A 509 57.01 -53.84 3.51
CA GLY A 509 56.91 -52.86 4.60
C GLY A 509 57.34 -51.45 4.22
N CYS A 510 57.30 -50.54 5.20
CA CYS A 510 57.64 -49.12 5.04
C CYS A 510 59.11 -48.85 5.39
N GLU A 511 59.83 -48.06 4.58
CA GLU A 511 61.24 -47.68 4.85
C GLU A 511 61.42 -46.72 6.04
N ASN A 512 62.68 -46.57 6.46
CA ASN A 512 63.10 -45.79 7.64
C ASN A 512 63.37 -44.30 7.36
N ASP A 513 63.32 -43.83 6.12
CA ASP A 513 63.60 -42.43 5.75
C ASP A 513 62.28 -41.68 5.48
N PRO A 514 61.63 -41.11 6.52
CA PRO A 514 60.39 -40.37 6.36
C PRO A 514 60.63 -39.02 5.67
N SER A 515 59.77 -38.68 4.71
CA SER A 515 59.64 -37.32 4.18
C SER A 515 58.37 -36.68 4.71
N THR A 516 58.50 -35.52 5.36
CA THR A 516 57.36 -34.75 5.89
C THR A 516 57.11 -33.52 5.02
N SER A 517 55.86 -33.33 4.58
CA SER A 517 55.43 -32.19 3.76
C SER A 517 54.09 -31.63 4.26
N PRO A 518 53.90 -30.30 4.31
CA PRO A 518 52.59 -29.71 4.59
C PRO A 518 51.64 -29.95 3.41
N GLN A 519 50.36 -30.19 3.70
CA GLN A 519 49.29 -30.40 2.74
C GLN A 519 48.09 -29.53 3.13
N TYR A 520 47.33 -29.08 2.14
CA TYR A 520 46.20 -28.16 2.32
C TYR A 520 44.96 -28.67 1.58
N ASP A 521 44.59 -29.91 1.86
CA ASP A 521 43.34 -30.46 1.35
C ASP A 521 42.23 -30.08 2.33
N ASN A 522 41.39 -29.10 1.99
CA ASN A 522 40.41 -28.55 2.92
C ASN A 522 39.20 -27.95 2.20
N TRP A 523 38.22 -27.50 2.98
CA TRP A 523 36.99 -26.90 2.49
C TRP A 523 37.23 -25.64 1.65
N VAL A 524 38.20 -24.80 2.00
CA VAL A 524 38.49 -23.54 1.26
C VAL A 524 39.12 -23.82 -0.10
N ILE A 525 40.05 -24.77 -0.20
CA ILE A 525 40.78 -25.08 -1.44
C ILE A 525 40.00 -26.02 -2.34
N ASN A 526 39.41 -27.07 -1.80
CA ASN A 526 38.75 -28.11 -2.59
C ASN A 526 37.23 -28.00 -2.57
N GLY A 527 36.65 -27.44 -1.51
CA GLY A 527 35.20 -27.32 -1.37
C GLY A 527 34.64 -26.07 -2.04
N TYR A 528 35.13 -24.89 -1.64
CA TYR A 528 34.62 -23.60 -2.06
C TYR A 528 34.61 -23.39 -3.59
N PRO A 529 35.62 -23.82 -4.38
CA PRO A 529 35.53 -23.72 -5.84
C PRO A 529 34.36 -24.51 -6.44
N THR A 530 34.09 -25.73 -5.92
CA THR A 530 32.90 -26.50 -6.35
C THR A 530 31.60 -25.81 -5.98
N TRP A 531 31.63 -25.07 -4.86
CA TRP A 531 30.53 -24.24 -4.41
C TRP A 531 30.28 -23.11 -5.42
N LEU A 532 31.32 -22.36 -5.82
CA LEU A 532 31.24 -21.22 -6.74
C LEU A 532 30.70 -21.59 -8.13
N GLU A 533 31.19 -22.69 -8.73
CA GLU A 533 30.77 -23.10 -10.08
C GLU A 533 29.27 -23.37 -10.17
N SER A 534 28.69 -23.95 -9.13
CA SER A 534 27.26 -24.22 -9.06
C SER A 534 26.39 -22.97 -8.84
N LEU A 535 27.01 -21.87 -8.41
CA LEU A 535 26.35 -20.62 -8.02
C LEU A 535 26.51 -19.52 -9.07
N ALA A 536 27.12 -19.83 -10.22
CA ALA A 536 27.24 -18.92 -11.35
C ALA A 536 25.85 -18.53 -11.88
N ASP A 537 25.43 -17.31 -11.58
CA ASP A 537 24.18 -16.71 -12.03
C ASP A 537 24.47 -15.67 -13.13
N PRO A 538 23.85 -15.80 -14.32
CA PRO A 538 24.10 -14.89 -15.43
C PRO A 538 23.72 -13.44 -15.16
N ASN A 539 22.85 -13.18 -14.17
CA ASN A 539 22.35 -11.86 -13.81
C ASN A 539 23.01 -11.28 -12.55
N PHE A 540 23.55 -12.12 -11.66
CA PHE A 540 24.05 -11.71 -10.34
C PHE A 540 25.47 -12.18 -10.01
N GLY A 541 26.16 -12.83 -10.95
CA GLY A 541 27.51 -13.35 -10.75
C GLY A 541 27.49 -14.60 -9.89
N LEU A 542 27.60 -14.45 -8.56
CA LEU A 542 27.61 -15.56 -7.60
C LEU A 542 26.41 -15.43 -6.66
N ALA A 543 25.36 -16.22 -6.89
CA ALA A 543 24.10 -16.08 -6.15
C ALA A 543 23.40 -17.42 -5.87
N ILE A 544 22.99 -17.61 -4.62
CA ILE A 544 22.17 -18.73 -4.16
C ILE A 544 20.69 -18.32 -4.22
N ARG A 545 19.92 -19.05 -5.04
CA ARG A 545 18.49 -18.84 -5.30
C ARG A 545 17.66 -20.09 -5.03
N ASN A 546 16.35 -20.00 -5.26
CA ASN A 546 15.38 -21.08 -5.17
C ASN A 546 15.38 -21.66 -3.76
N TRP A 547 15.22 -20.77 -2.79
CA TRP A 547 15.09 -21.13 -1.39
C TRP A 547 13.73 -21.75 -1.13
N THR A 548 13.67 -22.66 -0.16
CA THR A 548 12.41 -23.13 0.38
C THR A 548 11.92 -22.11 1.39
N ILE A 549 10.89 -21.35 1.05
CA ILE A 549 10.27 -20.36 1.93
C ILE A 549 9.45 -21.10 2.99
N VAL A 550 9.75 -20.81 4.26
CA VAL A 550 9.08 -21.43 5.42
C VAL A 550 8.15 -20.42 6.09
N GLY A 551 8.67 -19.23 6.43
CA GLY A 551 7.95 -18.17 7.14
C GLY A 551 8.11 -18.23 8.67
N GLY A 552 7.87 -17.09 9.34
CA GLY A 552 8.12 -16.95 10.78
C GLY A 552 9.59 -16.67 11.11
N ASP A 553 10.05 -17.09 12.30
CA ASP A 553 11.44 -16.92 12.74
C ASP A 553 12.46 -17.55 11.80
N VAL A 554 12.13 -18.71 11.24
CA VAL A 554 12.91 -19.37 10.17
C VAL A 554 12.26 -18.99 8.85
N MET A 555 12.82 -18.00 8.16
CA MET A 555 12.23 -17.48 6.93
C MET A 555 12.37 -18.44 5.76
N ALA A 556 13.56 -19.01 5.62
CA ALA A 556 13.88 -19.86 4.48
C ALA A 556 15.00 -20.85 4.78
N THR A 557 15.01 -21.93 4.02
CA THR A 557 16.08 -22.93 4.06
C THR A 557 16.55 -23.26 2.65
N LYS A 558 17.81 -23.66 2.54
CA LYS A 558 18.38 -24.16 1.30
C LYS A 558 19.33 -25.31 1.63
N GLU A 559 19.21 -26.38 0.87
CA GLU A 559 20.16 -27.49 0.90
C GLU A 559 20.58 -27.80 -0.51
N PHE A 560 21.87 -28.04 -0.72
CA PHE A 560 22.41 -28.41 -2.02
C PHE A 560 23.72 -29.18 -1.87
N THR A 561 24.01 -30.00 -2.88
CA THR A 561 25.25 -30.75 -2.99
C THR A 561 25.93 -30.43 -4.31
N THR A 562 27.21 -30.10 -4.25
CA THR A 562 28.07 -29.87 -5.41
C THR A 562 29.14 -30.94 -5.47
N SER A 563 29.60 -31.28 -6.67
CA SER A 563 30.68 -32.24 -6.84
C SER A 563 31.53 -31.91 -8.06
N THR A 564 32.83 -32.08 -7.93
CA THR A 564 33.78 -32.06 -9.06
C THR A 564 34.63 -33.32 -9.05
N SER A 565 35.12 -33.70 -10.23
CA SER A 565 36.11 -34.77 -10.39
C SER A 565 37.11 -34.38 -11.47
N GLU A 566 38.37 -34.24 -11.11
CA GLU A 566 39.44 -33.87 -12.03
C GLU A 566 40.72 -34.64 -11.70
N ASN A 567 41.38 -35.23 -12.71
CA ASN A 567 42.69 -35.88 -12.57
C ASN A 567 42.79 -36.95 -11.46
N GLY A 568 41.69 -37.64 -11.14
CA GLY A 568 41.63 -38.67 -10.09
C GLY A 568 41.31 -38.13 -8.69
N ASP A 569 41.21 -36.81 -8.54
CA ASP A 569 40.70 -36.15 -7.34
C ASP A 569 39.20 -35.90 -7.51
N SER A 570 38.43 -36.08 -6.45
CA SER A 570 37.00 -35.74 -6.41
C SER A 570 36.63 -35.08 -5.10
N ALA A 571 35.91 -33.97 -5.20
CA ALA A 571 35.36 -33.26 -4.05
C ALA A 571 33.84 -33.28 -4.13
N THR A 572 33.17 -33.57 -3.03
CA THR A 572 31.73 -33.43 -2.87
C THR A 572 31.48 -32.54 -1.66
N VAL A 573 30.70 -31.47 -1.85
CA VAL A 573 30.33 -30.55 -0.77
C VAL A 573 28.82 -30.59 -0.62
N THR A 574 28.34 -30.85 0.59
CA THR A 574 26.92 -30.70 0.93
C THR A 574 26.76 -29.53 1.87
N THR A 575 25.88 -28.60 1.54
CA THR A 575 25.68 -27.39 2.33
C THR A 575 24.22 -27.18 2.67
N ARG A 576 23.98 -26.88 3.94
CA ARG A 576 22.69 -26.46 4.48
C ARG A 576 22.77 -25.01 4.94
N LEU A 577 21.77 -24.24 4.52
CA LEU A 577 21.58 -22.84 4.88
C LEU A 577 20.24 -22.69 5.58
N VAL A 578 20.24 -21.97 6.70
CA VAL A 578 19.02 -21.61 7.45
C VAL A 578 19.03 -20.11 7.66
N LEU A 579 18.03 -19.43 7.10
CA LEU A 579 17.85 -18.00 7.22
C LEU A 579 16.85 -17.69 8.33
N PHE A 580 17.30 -16.97 9.36
CA PHE A 580 16.47 -16.50 10.45
C PHE A 580 16.13 -15.03 10.29
N HIS A 581 14.88 -14.66 10.56
CA HIS A 581 14.47 -13.26 10.76
C HIS A 581 14.68 -12.90 12.23
N LYS A 582 15.42 -11.83 12.50
CA LYS A 582 15.82 -11.39 13.83
C LYS A 582 15.47 -9.91 14.02
N PRO A 583 14.18 -9.56 14.04
CA PRO A 583 13.77 -8.18 14.24
C PRO A 583 14.27 -7.69 15.61
N ALA A 584 14.77 -6.46 15.67
CA ALA A 584 15.21 -5.90 16.94
C ALA A 584 14.01 -5.61 17.87
N PRO A 585 14.19 -5.50 19.20
CA PRO A 585 13.12 -5.05 20.08
C PRO A 585 12.70 -3.59 19.87
#